data_AF-A0A969YEM3-F1
#
_entry.id   AF-A0A969YEM3-F1
#
_cell.length_a   1.000
_cell.length_b   1.000
_cell.length_c   1.000
_cell.angle_alpha   90.00
_cell.angle_beta   90.00
_cell.angle_gamma   90.00
#
_symmetry.space_group_name_H-M   'P 1'
#
loop_
_entity.id
_entity.type
_entity.pdbx_description
1 polymer ?
#
loop_
_entity_poly.entity_id
_entity_poly.type
_entity_poly.pdbx_seq_one_letter_code
_entity_poly.pdbx_strand_id
1 'polypeptide(L)'
;MKALVLSGLVLLIVSAMHADVEVIYGDAQITYVFYDQVSEMPEGVHLGAAWGLNVPEQYRPGQSFTPWSPFIDFIDLRVGGSQSQGGSVYVVLRSDSITGPIIASTDPIAIPPGGSSGWTRFIFPSRVEIRPDETYYFQPVLEPGGYAYVVGYNMTRYTAGRAFFGTQSQRGMDMFFREGLIETVAVPEPSTAVLVLSGLFVSGLAVRRKRA
;
A
#
# COMPACT_ATOMS: atom_id res chain seq x y z
N MET A 1 23.93 0.93 22.45
CA MET A 1 24.63 1.42 21.24
C MET A 1 23.76 2.49 20.61
N LYS A 2 24.31 3.68 20.39
CA LYS A 2 23.60 4.86 19.87
C LYS A 2 23.38 4.74 18.36
N ALA A 3 22.14 4.90 17.92
CA ALA A 3 21.81 5.40 16.59
C ALA A 3 20.96 6.64 16.81
N LEU A 4 21.60 7.81 16.66
CA LEU A 4 20.96 9.12 16.63
C LEU A 4 20.82 9.44 15.14
N VAL A 5 19.61 9.38 14.60
CA VAL A 5 19.30 9.94 13.28
C VAL A 5 18.14 10.93 13.49
N LEU A 6 18.38 12.18 13.11
CA LEU A 6 17.44 13.28 13.21
C LEU A 6 16.12 12.94 12.51
N SER A 7 15.00 12.92 13.24
CA SER A 7 13.66 13.20 12.70
C SER A 7 12.61 13.23 13.83
N GLY A 8 12.52 14.35 14.54
CA GLY A 8 11.48 14.55 15.58
C GLY A 8 10.06 14.65 15.01
N LEU A 9 9.91 14.81 13.69
CA LEU A 9 8.60 14.94 13.01
C LEU A 9 7.97 13.57 12.70
N VAL A 10 8.78 12.58 12.29
CA VAL A 10 8.28 11.22 11.95
C VAL A 10 7.81 10.47 13.20
N LEU A 11 8.51 10.62 14.33
CA LEU A 11 8.09 9.99 15.60
C LEU A 11 6.73 10.50 16.11
N LEU A 12 6.39 11.75 15.80
CA LEU A 12 5.14 12.39 16.24
C LEU A 12 3.92 11.91 15.43
N ILE A 13 4.12 11.52 14.16
CA ILE A 13 3.07 10.93 13.31
C ILE A 13 2.84 9.46 13.68
N VAL A 14 3.91 8.69 13.89
CA VAL A 14 3.81 7.26 14.29
C VAL A 14 3.09 7.09 15.63
N SER A 15 3.27 8.02 16.58
CA SER A 15 2.60 7.93 17.88
C SER A 15 1.09 8.25 17.83
N ALA A 16 0.58 8.84 16.74
CA ALA A 16 -0.82 9.23 16.60
C ALA A 16 -1.65 8.28 15.71
N MET A 17 -1.01 7.45 14.90
CA MET A 17 -1.67 6.49 14.01
C MET A 17 -1.45 5.07 14.53
N HIS A 18 -2.49 4.24 14.52
CA HIS A 18 -2.39 2.80 14.84
C HIS A 18 -1.74 2.00 13.68
N ALA A 19 -0.84 2.66 12.94
CA ALA A 19 -0.36 2.23 11.64
C ALA A 19 0.92 1.41 11.76
N ASP A 20 0.94 0.26 11.08
CA ASP A 20 2.18 -0.46 10.83
C ASP A 20 3.03 0.34 9.83
N VAL A 21 4.35 0.37 10.04
CA VAL A 21 5.28 1.16 9.23
C VAL A 21 6.29 0.26 8.55
N GLU A 22 6.36 0.35 7.23
CA GLU A 22 7.43 -0.23 6.41
C GLU A 22 8.39 0.88 5.95
N VAL A 23 9.69 0.65 6.08
CA VAL A 23 10.73 1.62 5.71
C VAL A 23 11.52 1.07 4.52
N ILE A 24 11.50 1.81 3.42
CA ILE A 24 12.23 1.49 2.19
C ILE A 24 13.37 2.49 2.03
N TYR A 25 14.59 1.96 1.93
CA TYR A 25 15.81 2.76 1.76
C TYR A 25 16.17 2.83 0.28
N GLY A 26 16.22 4.05 -0.26
CA GLY A 26 16.87 4.35 -1.54
C GLY A 26 18.20 5.09 -1.33
N ASP A 27 18.98 5.23 -2.40
CA ASP A 27 20.34 5.79 -2.34
C ASP A 27 20.39 7.25 -1.80
N ALA A 28 19.31 8.02 -2.00
CA ALA A 28 19.20 9.42 -1.55
C ALA A 28 17.86 9.77 -0.90
N GLN A 29 16.99 8.78 -0.67
CA GLN A 29 15.63 9.00 -0.14
C GLN A 29 15.25 7.85 0.79
N ILE A 30 14.46 8.16 1.81
CA ILE A 30 13.80 7.17 2.65
C ILE A 30 12.30 7.29 2.39
N THR A 31 11.67 6.18 2.00
CA THR A 31 10.23 6.10 1.84
C THR A 31 9.63 5.36 3.01
N TYR A 32 8.69 6.00 3.69
CA TYR A 32 7.87 5.43 4.74
C TYR A 32 6.53 5.04 4.15
N VAL A 33 6.12 3.80 4.39
CA VAL A 33 4.81 3.29 4.03
C VAL A 33 4.05 3.07 5.33
N PHE A 34 2.95 3.79 5.48
CA PHE A 34 2.06 3.68 6.64
C PHE A 34 0.82 2.89 6.21
N TYR A 35 0.53 1.81 6.92
CA TYR A 35 -0.70 1.06 6.73
C TYR A 35 -1.76 1.62 7.69
N ASP A 36 -2.78 2.28 7.15
CA ASP A 36 -3.87 2.84 7.94
C ASP A 36 -4.86 1.75 8.34
N GLN A 37 -5.37 1.01 7.35
CA GLN A 37 -6.25 -0.14 7.60
C GLN A 37 -5.73 -1.43 6.99
N VAL A 38 -5.95 -2.51 7.72
CA VAL A 38 -5.47 -3.86 7.39
C VAL A 38 -6.59 -4.87 7.57
N SER A 39 -7.00 -5.50 6.47
CA SER A 39 -7.79 -6.72 6.45
C SER A 39 -6.83 -7.88 6.14
N GLU A 40 -6.18 -8.39 7.17
CA GLU A 40 -5.15 -9.40 7.04
C GLU A 40 -5.70 -10.82 6.92
N MET A 41 -4.89 -11.66 6.29
CA MET A 41 -5.18 -13.08 6.15
C MET A 41 -4.63 -13.84 7.36
N PRO A 42 -5.47 -14.57 8.11
CA PRO A 42 -4.98 -15.38 9.24
C PRO A 42 -3.95 -16.42 8.77
N GLU A 43 -2.95 -16.68 9.61
CA GLU A 43 -1.96 -17.73 9.37
C GLU A 43 -2.64 -19.09 9.17
N GLY A 44 -2.17 -19.88 8.19
CA GLY A 44 -2.68 -21.22 7.91
C GLY A 44 -3.97 -21.27 7.07
N VAL A 45 -4.55 -20.13 6.70
CA VAL A 45 -5.56 -20.11 5.64
C VAL A 45 -4.85 -20.42 4.32
N HIS A 46 -5.22 -21.51 3.66
CA HIS A 46 -4.75 -21.82 2.32
C HIS A 46 -5.96 -21.84 1.41
N LEU A 47 -6.19 -20.71 0.72
CA LEU A 47 -7.22 -20.50 -0.31
C LEU A 47 -8.64 -20.83 0.14
N GLY A 48 -9.41 -19.82 0.54
CA GLY A 48 -10.87 -19.95 0.54
C GLY A 48 -11.46 -18.73 -0.13
N ALA A 49 -12.09 -18.90 -1.28
CA ALA A 49 -12.72 -17.86 -2.10
C ALA A 49 -11.79 -16.84 -2.78
N ALA A 50 -11.51 -17.11 -4.05
CA ALA A 50 -11.06 -16.11 -5.00
C ALA A 50 -12.27 -15.55 -5.76
N TRP A 51 -12.33 -14.22 -5.90
CA TRP A 51 -13.31 -13.54 -6.73
C TRP A 51 -12.70 -13.27 -8.09
N GLY A 52 -13.23 -13.91 -9.14
CA GLY A 52 -12.82 -13.64 -10.52
C GLY A 52 -13.16 -12.20 -10.92
N LEU A 53 -12.21 -11.52 -11.57
CA LEU A 53 -12.39 -10.16 -12.08
C LEU A 53 -12.89 -10.12 -13.53
N ASN A 54 -12.82 -11.26 -14.23
CA ASN A 54 -13.32 -11.47 -15.59
C ASN A 54 -14.86 -11.67 -15.61
N VAL A 55 -15.57 -10.79 -14.92
CA VAL A 55 -17.02 -10.79 -14.78
C VAL A 55 -17.62 -9.52 -15.39
N PRO A 56 -18.91 -9.53 -15.80
CA PRO A 56 -19.60 -8.32 -16.23
C PRO A 56 -19.57 -7.23 -15.16
N GLU A 57 -19.64 -5.96 -15.58
CA GLU A 57 -19.49 -4.81 -14.69
C GLU A 57 -20.45 -4.84 -13.49
N GLN A 58 -21.70 -5.23 -13.71
CA GLN A 58 -22.73 -5.33 -12.66
C GLN A 58 -22.46 -6.41 -11.60
N TYR A 59 -21.49 -7.30 -11.84
CA TYR A 59 -21.08 -8.37 -10.94
C TYR A 59 -19.63 -8.22 -10.47
N ARG A 60 -18.97 -7.08 -10.72
CA ARG A 60 -17.60 -6.88 -10.26
C ARG A 60 -17.54 -6.95 -8.73
N PRO A 61 -16.55 -7.68 -8.18
CA PRO A 61 -16.36 -7.72 -6.75
C PRO A 61 -15.78 -6.37 -6.28
N GLY A 62 -16.03 -6.04 -5.03
CA GLY A 62 -15.36 -4.92 -4.37
C GLY A 62 -15.69 -4.88 -2.89
N GLN A 63 -15.22 -3.86 -2.20
CA GLN A 63 -15.33 -3.81 -0.75
C GLN A 63 -15.41 -2.38 -0.25
N SER A 64 -16.24 -2.20 0.78
CA SER A 64 -16.26 -0.97 1.57
C SER A 64 -15.21 -0.97 2.65
N PHE A 65 -14.75 0.22 3.01
CA PHE A 65 -13.89 0.48 4.15
C PHE A 65 -14.15 1.89 4.68
N THR A 66 -13.68 2.18 5.89
CA THR A 66 -13.90 3.45 6.57
C THR A 66 -12.55 3.94 7.10
N PRO A 67 -11.81 4.78 6.37
CA PRO A 67 -10.43 5.16 6.68
C PRO A 67 -10.35 5.96 7.98
N TRP A 68 -9.17 5.96 8.62
CA TRP A 68 -8.86 6.87 9.73
C TRP A 68 -8.02 8.06 9.27
N SER A 69 -7.24 7.88 8.22
CA SER A 69 -6.47 8.93 7.55
C SER A 69 -7.36 9.79 6.66
N PRO A 70 -7.12 11.12 6.57
CA PRO A 70 -7.78 11.99 5.60
C PRO A 70 -7.22 11.87 4.17
N PHE A 71 -6.29 10.94 3.96
CA PHE A 71 -5.67 10.70 2.66
C PHE A 71 -5.48 9.20 2.43
N ILE A 72 -5.43 8.82 1.15
CA ILE A 72 -5.03 7.49 0.69
C ILE A 72 -4.11 7.64 -0.53
N ASP A 73 -2.98 6.95 -0.50
CA ASP A 73 -2.00 6.92 -1.60
C ASP A 73 -2.00 5.58 -2.33
N PHE A 74 -2.36 4.48 -1.64
CA PHE A 74 -2.36 3.15 -2.23
C PHE A 74 -3.41 2.22 -1.62
N ILE A 75 -3.72 1.16 -2.37
CA ILE A 75 -4.39 -0.04 -1.87
C ILE A 75 -3.54 -1.25 -2.25
N ASP A 76 -3.15 -2.05 -1.27
CA ASP A 76 -2.57 -3.36 -1.47
C ASP A 76 -3.68 -4.40 -1.52
N LEU A 77 -3.65 -5.30 -2.51
CA LEU A 77 -4.56 -6.44 -2.60
C LEU A 77 -3.79 -7.73 -2.81
N ARG A 78 -4.37 -8.84 -2.35
CA ARG A 78 -3.93 -10.16 -2.79
C ARG A 78 -4.59 -10.54 -4.11
N VAL A 79 -3.83 -10.43 -5.19
CA VAL A 79 -4.30 -10.70 -6.56
C VAL A 79 -3.44 -11.74 -7.23
N GLY A 80 -4.04 -12.52 -8.13
CA GLY A 80 -3.36 -13.55 -8.90
C GLY A 80 -3.98 -13.77 -10.28
N GLY A 81 -3.18 -14.28 -11.22
CA GLY A 81 -3.63 -14.75 -12.52
C GLY A 81 -4.07 -16.22 -12.47
N SER A 82 -4.56 -16.77 -13.58
CA SER A 82 -4.75 -18.21 -13.70
C SER A 82 -3.40 -18.91 -13.94
N GLN A 83 -3.40 -20.23 -14.08
CA GLN A 83 -2.19 -20.98 -14.40
C GLN A 83 -1.56 -20.58 -15.74
N SER A 84 -2.38 -20.23 -16.73
CA SER A 84 -1.92 -19.96 -18.11
C SER A 84 -2.16 -18.52 -18.58
N GLN A 85 -2.89 -17.71 -17.83
CA GLN A 85 -3.29 -16.37 -18.25
C GLN A 85 -3.21 -15.37 -17.10
N GLY A 86 -2.59 -14.23 -17.37
CA GLY A 86 -2.59 -13.05 -16.52
C GLY A 86 -3.52 -11.96 -17.06
N GLY A 87 -3.39 -10.76 -16.52
CA GLY A 87 -4.18 -9.62 -16.95
C GLY A 87 -3.62 -8.30 -16.43
N SER A 88 -4.24 -7.21 -16.83
CA SER A 88 -3.91 -5.88 -16.32
C SER A 88 -5.05 -5.43 -15.41
N VAL A 89 -4.73 -5.11 -14.15
CA VAL A 89 -5.71 -4.78 -13.12
C VAL A 89 -5.42 -3.37 -12.62
N TYR A 90 -6.45 -2.56 -12.42
CA TYR A 90 -6.37 -1.30 -11.69
C TYR A 90 -7.43 -1.29 -10.59
N VAL A 91 -7.33 -0.36 -9.65
CA VAL A 91 -8.32 -0.19 -8.58
C VAL A 91 -9.02 1.16 -8.76
N VAL A 92 -10.34 1.16 -8.72
CA VAL A 92 -11.14 2.39 -8.62
C VAL A 92 -11.62 2.58 -7.19
N LEU A 93 -11.62 3.83 -6.74
CA LEU A 93 -12.17 4.27 -5.47
C LEU A 93 -13.49 5.02 -5.72
N ARG A 94 -14.49 4.76 -4.89
CA ARG A 94 -15.84 5.33 -5.02
C ARG A 94 -16.37 5.89 -3.70
N SER A 95 -17.22 6.89 -3.80
CA SER A 95 -18.03 7.42 -2.70
C SER A 95 -19.45 6.83 -2.70
N ASP A 96 -20.15 6.96 -1.57
CA ASP A 96 -21.58 6.68 -1.36
C ASP A 96 -22.04 5.21 -1.49
N SER A 97 -21.60 4.47 -2.51
CA SER A 97 -21.93 3.07 -2.72
C SER A 97 -20.92 2.34 -3.63
N ILE A 98 -21.01 1.00 -3.69
CA ILE A 98 -20.17 0.18 -4.57
C ILE A 98 -20.37 0.47 -6.07
N THR A 99 -21.48 1.12 -6.43
CA THR A 99 -21.79 1.61 -7.79
C THR A 99 -21.83 3.13 -7.86
N GLY A 100 -21.37 3.82 -6.82
CA GLY A 100 -21.40 5.28 -6.71
C GLY A 100 -20.34 5.97 -7.58
N PRO A 101 -20.22 7.30 -7.49
CA PRO A 101 -19.23 8.06 -8.26
C PRO A 101 -17.81 7.55 -8.04
N ILE A 102 -17.03 7.43 -9.12
CA ILE A 102 -15.58 7.17 -9.03
C ILE A 102 -14.91 8.48 -8.64
N ILE A 103 -14.16 8.46 -7.55
CA ILE A 103 -13.41 9.62 -7.04
C ILE A 103 -11.92 9.53 -7.35
N ALA A 104 -11.40 8.32 -7.58
CA ALA A 104 -10.01 8.11 -8.01
C ALA A 104 -9.84 6.74 -8.70
N SER A 105 -8.76 6.59 -9.46
CA SER A 105 -8.33 5.32 -10.05
C SER A 105 -6.81 5.23 -10.02
N THR A 106 -6.28 4.03 -9.85
CA THR A 106 -4.85 3.75 -10.02
C THR A 106 -4.50 3.55 -11.50
N ASP A 107 -3.22 3.57 -11.80
CA ASP A 107 -2.73 3.03 -13.07
C ASP A 107 -2.88 1.49 -13.09
N PRO A 108 -3.05 0.86 -14.26
CA PRO A 108 -3.10 -0.58 -14.37
C PRO A 108 -1.75 -1.26 -14.09
N ILE A 109 -1.80 -2.39 -13.40
CA ILE A 109 -0.66 -3.23 -13.05
C ILE A 109 -0.82 -4.61 -13.71
N ALA A 110 0.25 -5.07 -14.34
CA ALA A 110 0.31 -6.40 -14.94
C ALA A 110 0.37 -7.49 -13.85
N ILE A 111 -0.64 -8.35 -13.85
CA ILE A 111 -0.73 -9.56 -13.03
C ILE A 111 -0.26 -10.74 -13.89
N PRO A 112 0.85 -11.40 -13.52
CA PRO A 112 1.38 -12.50 -14.32
C PRO A 112 0.51 -13.77 -14.23
N PRO A 113 0.62 -14.68 -15.21
CA PRO A 113 0.11 -16.05 -15.06
C PRO A 113 0.92 -16.81 -14.00
N GLY A 114 0.40 -17.97 -13.57
CA GLY A 114 1.07 -18.88 -12.63
C GLY A 114 0.27 -19.17 -11.37
N GLY A 115 -0.97 -18.68 -11.27
CA GLY A 115 -1.88 -19.04 -10.18
C GLY A 115 -1.50 -18.49 -8.80
N SER A 116 -0.33 -17.87 -8.63
CA SER A 116 0.11 -17.33 -7.35
C SER A 116 -0.63 -16.03 -7.05
N SER A 117 -1.05 -15.88 -5.79
CA SER A 117 -1.55 -14.61 -5.26
C SER A 117 -0.50 -14.00 -4.34
N GLY A 118 -0.01 -12.82 -4.69
CA GLY A 118 0.90 -12.03 -3.87
C GLY A 118 0.23 -10.73 -3.44
N TRP A 119 0.79 -10.06 -2.43
CA TRP A 119 0.45 -8.65 -2.22
C TRP A 119 0.90 -7.84 -3.42
N THR A 120 -0.01 -7.09 -4.01
CA THR A 120 0.26 -6.16 -5.11
C THR A 120 -0.24 -4.78 -4.68
N ARG A 121 0.65 -3.79 -4.78
CA ARG A 121 0.37 -2.41 -4.41
C ARG A 121 -0.14 -1.62 -5.61
N PHE A 122 -1.37 -1.15 -5.53
CA PHE A 122 -1.97 -0.25 -6.51
C PHE A 122 -1.86 1.19 -6.00
N ILE A 123 -1.06 2.01 -6.68
CA ILE A 123 -0.75 3.39 -6.26
C ILE A 123 -1.62 4.36 -7.07
N PHE A 124 -2.25 5.32 -6.40
CA PHE A 124 -2.95 6.40 -7.06
C PHE A 124 -1.94 7.40 -7.66
N PRO A 125 -2.14 7.90 -8.90
CA PRO A 125 -1.22 8.85 -9.53
C PRO A 125 -1.06 10.17 -8.73
N SER A 126 -2.04 10.49 -7.91
CA SER A 126 -2.02 11.60 -6.96
C SER A 126 -2.65 11.18 -5.64
N ARG A 127 -2.17 11.72 -4.51
CA ARG A 127 -2.77 11.56 -3.19
C ARG A 127 -4.26 11.91 -3.23
N VAL A 128 -5.11 11.00 -2.77
CA VAL A 128 -6.56 11.17 -2.80
C VAL A 128 -7.02 11.70 -1.44
N GLU A 129 -7.73 12.83 -1.45
CA GLU A 129 -8.35 13.39 -0.25
C GLU A 129 -9.66 12.66 0.05
N ILE A 130 -9.77 12.16 1.28
CA ILE A 130 -10.95 11.45 1.78
C ILE A 130 -11.27 11.93 3.20
N ARG A 131 -12.44 11.59 3.71
CA ARG A 131 -12.84 11.96 5.07
C ARG A 131 -12.68 10.77 6.00
N PRO A 132 -11.98 10.94 7.13
CA PRO A 132 -12.00 9.95 8.19
C PRO A 132 -13.43 9.64 8.63
N ASP A 133 -13.67 8.40 9.05
CA ASP A 133 -14.98 7.92 9.53
C ASP A 133 -16.12 7.92 8.49
N GLU A 134 -15.83 8.24 7.22
CA GLU A 134 -16.79 8.13 6.11
C GLU A 134 -16.56 6.83 5.31
N THR A 135 -17.62 6.14 4.91
CA THR A 135 -17.47 4.87 4.18
C THR A 135 -17.18 5.11 2.70
N TYR A 136 -16.06 4.55 2.23
CA TYR A 136 -15.66 4.50 0.82
C TYR A 136 -15.68 3.06 0.31
N TYR A 137 -15.56 2.91 -1.01
CA TYR A 137 -15.59 1.62 -1.68
C TYR A 137 -14.46 1.50 -2.69
N PHE A 138 -13.71 0.40 -2.66
CA PHE A 138 -12.77 0.08 -3.71
C PHE A 138 -13.28 -1.09 -4.58
N GLN A 139 -12.96 -1.05 -5.87
CA GLN A 139 -13.20 -2.14 -6.80
C GLN A 139 -11.95 -2.41 -7.64
N PRO A 140 -11.40 -3.63 -7.60
CA PRO A 140 -10.43 -4.06 -8.59
C PRO A 140 -11.13 -4.28 -9.95
N VAL A 141 -10.55 -3.73 -11.01
CA VAL A 141 -11.06 -3.77 -12.36
C VAL A 141 -10.01 -4.40 -13.27
N LEU A 142 -10.41 -5.49 -13.93
CA LEU A 142 -9.61 -6.15 -14.97
C LEU A 142 -9.87 -5.49 -16.32
N GLU A 143 -8.79 -5.15 -17.04
CA GLU A 143 -8.84 -4.70 -18.42
C GLU A 143 -9.29 -5.81 -19.38
N PRO A 144 -9.94 -5.47 -20.52
CA PRO A 144 -10.42 -6.46 -21.46
C PRO A 144 -9.34 -7.44 -21.95
N GLY A 145 -9.70 -8.72 -22.08
CA GLY A 145 -8.83 -9.76 -22.63
C GLY A 145 -7.89 -10.45 -21.64
N GLY A 146 -7.88 -10.03 -20.38
CA GLY A 146 -7.09 -10.67 -19.32
C GLY A 146 -7.86 -11.70 -18.48
N TYR A 147 -7.15 -12.26 -17.50
CA TYR A 147 -7.71 -13.01 -16.39
C TYR A 147 -6.99 -12.61 -15.10
N ALA A 148 -7.75 -12.33 -14.05
CA ALA A 148 -7.24 -12.14 -12.70
C ALA A 148 -8.33 -12.44 -11.69
N TYR A 149 -7.91 -12.72 -10.46
CA TYR A 149 -8.79 -12.84 -9.31
C TYR A 149 -8.23 -12.05 -8.12
N VAL A 150 -9.11 -11.67 -7.19
CA VAL A 150 -8.76 -11.13 -5.88
C VAL A 150 -9.12 -12.14 -4.79
N VAL A 151 -8.27 -12.25 -3.77
CA VAL A 151 -8.47 -13.20 -2.67
C VAL A 151 -9.30 -12.56 -1.56
N GLY A 152 -10.38 -13.23 -1.15
CA GLY A 152 -11.06 -13.01 0.12
C GLY A 152 -11.04 -14.28 0.96
N TYR A 153 -11.79 -14.33 2.06
CA TYR A 153 -12.06 -15.58 2.78
C TYR A 153 -13.38 -15.53 3.54
N ASN A 154 -14.11 -16.65 3.55
CA ASN A 154 -15.50 -16.77 4.04
C ASN A 154 -15.69 -16.68 5.58
N MET A 155 -14.60 -16.44 6.31
CA MET A 155 -14.62 -16.20 7.76
C MET A 155 -13.86 -14.94 8.17
N THR A 156 -13.22 -14.21 7.25
CA THR A 156 -12.67 -12.89 7.58
C THR A 156 -13.83 -11.94 7.80
N ARG A 157 -13.73 -11.15 8.87
CA ARG A 157 -14.70 -10.10 9.17
C ARG A 157 -13.94 -8.81 9.35
N TYR A 158 -13.84 -8.07 8.26
CA TYR A 158 -13.35 -6.72 8.30
C TYR A 158 -14.41 -5.85 9.00
N THR A 159 -14.09 -5.30 10.17
CA THR A 159 -15.10 -4.65 11.03
C THR A 159 -15.55 -3.29 10.53
N ALA A 160 -14.69 -2.59 9.78
CA ALA A 160 -14.95 -1.26 9.24
C ALA A 160 -15.50 -1.27 7.81
N GLY A 161 -16.00 -2.42 7.34
CA GLY A 161 -16.47 -2.57 5.98
C GLY A 161 -17.11 -3.92 5.69
N ARG A 162 -17.32 -4.19 4.41
CA ARG A 162 -17.86 -5.44 3.90
C ARG A 162 -17.57 -5.60 2.41
N ALA A 163 -17.35 -6.84 1.97
CA ALA A 163 -17.29 -7.20 0.56
C ALA A 163 -18.67 -7.18 -0.12
N PHE A 164 -18.61 -7.03 -1.44
CA PHE A 164 -19.73 -7.01 -2.36
C PHE A 164 -19.40 -7.84 -3.61
N PHE A 165 -20.43 -8.44 -4.17
CA PHE A 165 -20.41 -9.00 -5.52
C PHE A 165 -21.54 -8.34 -6.30
N GLY A 166 -21.19 -7.42 -7.20
CA GLY A 166 -22.14 -6.45 -7.72
C GLY A 166 -22.67 -5.56 -6.60
N THR A 167 -24.00 -5.43 -6.49
CA THR A 167 -24.66 -4.66 -5.43
C THR A 167 -24.98 -5.49 -4.18
N GLN A 168 -24.75 -6.81 -4.21
CA GLN A 168 -25.07 -7.70 -3.10
C GLN A 168 -23.92 -7.76 -2.11
N SER A 169 -24.20 -7.44 -0.85
CA SER A 169 -23.21 -7.60 0.22
C SER A 169 -22.94 -9.08 0.51
N GLN A 170 -21.66 -9.42 0.58
CA GLN A 170 -21.15 -10.78 0.77
C GLN A 170 -20.60 -10.91 2.18
N ARG A 171 -21.47 -11.33 3.11
CA ARG A 171 -21.10 -11.39 4.53
C ARG A 171 -19.98 -12.40 4.75
N GLY A 172 -18.91 -11.91 5.36
CA GLY A 172 -17.78 -12.71 5.77
C GLY A 172 -16.91 -13.16 4.61
N MET A 173 -17.00 -12.56 3.42
CA MET A 173 -16.14 -12.87 2.27
C MET A 173 -15.22 -11.69 1.93
N ASP A 174 -14.80 -10.99 2.99
CA ASP A 174 -14.01 -9.78 2.87
C ASP A 174 -12.67 -10.09 2.19
N MET A 175 -12.28 -9.21 1.27
CA MET A 175 -11.00 -9.22 0.59
C MET A 175 -9.88 -8.95 1.58
N PHE A 176 -8.74 -9.56 1.32
CA PHE A 176 -7.50 -9.19 2.00
C PHE A 176 -6.93 -7.95 1.34
N PHE A 177 -6.95 -6.85 2.07
CA PHE A 177 -6.49 -5.56 1.59
C PHE A 177 -5.75 -4.81 2.68
N ARG A 178 -4.88 -3.90 2.24
CA ARG A 178 -4.31 -2.86 3.11
C ARG A 178 -4.40 -1.55 2.37
N GLU A 179 -4.55 -0.45 3.09
CA GLU A 179 -4.47 0.87 2.49
C GLU A 179 -3.63 1.80 3.36
N GLY A 180 -3.20 2.92 2.78
CA GLY A 180 -2.59 3.97 3.56
C GLY A 180 -1.74 4.92 2.73
N LEU A 181 -0.63 5.36 3.33
CA LEU A 181 0.15 6.51 2.89
C LEU A 181 1.58 6.14 2.51
N ILE A 182 2.13 6.89 1.55
CA ILE A 182 3.53 6.84 1.14
C ILE A 182 4.13 8.22 1.38
N GLU A 183 5.07 8.31 2.32
CA GLU A 183 5.80 9.55 2.63
C GLU A 183 7.27 9.37 2.26
N THR A 184 7.76 10.20 1.34
CA THR A 184 9.16 10.14 0.90
C THR A 184 9.93 11.34 1.41
N VAL A 185 10.98 11.06 2.17
CA VAL A 185 11.87 12.06 2.77
C VAL A 185 13.21 12.01 2.05
N ALA A 186 13.62 13.12 1.45
CA ALA A 186 14.97 13.24 0.90
C ALA A 186 16.00 13.15 2.02
N VAL A 187 17.00 12.29 1.85
CA VAL A 187 18.16 12.22 2.75
C VAL A 187 19.11 13.32 2.32
N PRO A 188 19.38 14.33 3.15
CA PRO A 188 20.38 15.34 2.81
C PRO A 188 21.73 14.64 2.60
N GLU A 189 22.34 14.81 1.43
CA GLU A 189 23.71 14.35 1.23
C GLU A 189 24.61 15.00 2.29
N PRO A 190 25.54 14.25 2.91
CA PRO A 190 26.52 14.88 3.78
C PRO A 190 27.29 15.91 2.97
N SER A 191 27.26 17.17 3.41
CA SER A 191 27.86 18.24 2.62
C SER A 191 29.33 17.90 2.36
N THR A 192 29.74 18.00 1.09
CA THR A 192 31.13 17.76 0.67
C THR A 192 32.11 18.62 1.47
N ALA A 193 31.67 19.79 1.94
CA ALA A 193 32.40 20.64 2.88
C ALA A 193 32.75 19.94 4.20
N VAL A 194 31.82 19.20 4.82
CA VAL A 194 32.07 18.44 6.07
C VAL A 194 33.04 17.29 5.83
N LEU A 195 32.95 16.64 4.67
CA LEU A 195 33.83 15.54 4.28
C LEU A 195 35.27 16.04 4.02
N VAL A 196 35.41 17.17 3.35
CA VAL A 196 36.71 17.83 3.14
C VAL A 196 37.30 18.31 4.46
N LEU A 197 36.52 18.98 5.31
CA LEU A 197 37.00 19.48 6.61
C LEU A 197 37.43 18.36 7.55
N SER A 198 36.68 17.25 7.60
CA SER A 198 37.06 16.07 8.40
C SER A 198 38.31 15.38 7.85
N GLY A 199 38.45 15.25 6.53
CA GLY A 199 39.66 14.75 5.88
C GLY A 199 40.90 15.60 6.19
N LEU A 200 40.76 16.93 6.13
CA LEU A 200 41.83 17.88 6.46
C LEU A 200 42.20 17.82 7.96
N PHE A 201 41.22 17.65 8.84
CA PHE A 201 41.45 17.54 10.28
C PHE A 201 42.23 16.26 10.65
N VAL A 202 41.84 15.11 10.10
CA VAL A 202 42.55 13.83 10.31
C VAL A 202 43.96 13.89 9.74
N SER A 203 44.12 14.45 8.54
CA SER A 203 45.43 14.62 7.90
C SER A 203 46.34 15.53 8.74
N GLY A 204 45.80 16.64 9.27
CA GLY A 204 46.51 17.56 10.15
C GLY A 204 46.97 16.91 11.47
N LEU A 205 46.14 16.07 12.08
CA LEU A 205 46.49 15.31 13.29
C LEU A 205 47.59 14.27 13.01
N ALA A 206 47.55 13.59 11.87
CA ALA A 206 48.56 12.61 11.46
C ALA A 206 49.94 13.25 11.23
N VAL A 207 49.98 14.44 10.62
CA VAL A 207 51.23 15.19 10.41
C VAL A 207 51.83 15.68 11.73
N ARG A 208 50.99 16.13 12.68
CA ARG A 208 51.47 16.55 14.01
C ARG A 208 52.09 15.40 14.82
N ARG A 209 51.53 14.19 14.73
CA ARG A 209 52.08 12.99 15.42
C ARG A 209 53.42 12.51 14.87
N LYS A 210 53.77 12.83 13.62
CA LYS A 210 55.08 12.49 13.03
C LYS A 210 56.20 13.48 13.38
N ARG A 211 55.86 14.65 13.96
CA ARG A 211 56.82 15.71 14.29
C ARG A 211 57.10 15.84 15.79
N ALA A 212 56.43 15.06 16.63
CA ALA A 212 56.71 14.89 18.06
C ALA A 212 57.44 13.57 18.27
#